data_AF-A0A5B9Y6F9-F1
#
_entry.id   AF-A0A5B9Y6F9-F1
#
_cell.length_a   1.000
_cell.length_b   1.000
_cell.length_c   1.000
_cell.angle_alpha   90.00
_cell.angle_beta   90.00
_cell.angle_gamma   90.00
#
_symmetry.space_group_name_H-M   'P 1'
#
loop_
_entity.id
_entity.type
_entity.pdbx_description
1 polymer ?
#
loop_
_entity_poly.entity_id
_entity_poly.type
_entity_poly.pdbx_seq_one_letter_code
_entity_poly.pdbx_strand_id
1 'polypeptide(L)'
;MSSMYEVLSSLLKDLLPADSNYVFKQIRETDEEIKFILVIDEKLENNFSYKKTTIAELLTSIINDEQSVFTKKANIEVEVYDGSE
;
A
#
# COMPACT_ATOMS: atom_id res chain seq x y z
N MET A 1 -2.41 4.59 -16.50
CA MET A 1 -2.36 4.15 -15.08
C MET A 1 -1.98 5.38 -14.26
N SER A 2 -2.63 5.63 -13.12
CA SER A 2 -2.37 6.83 -12.30
C SER A 2 -0.93 6.82 -11.80
N SER A 3 -0.16 7.90 -12.02
CA SER A 3 1.27 7.98 -11.64
C SER A 3 1.53 7.66 -10.16
N MET A 4 0.52 7.87 -9.31
CA MET A 4 0.53 7.49 -7.90
C MET A 4 0.67 5.98 -7.68
N TYR A 5 -0.02 5.16 -8.49
CA TYR A 5 0.07 3.70 -8.40
C TYR A 5 1.49 3.22 -8.69
N GLU A 6 2.15 3.78 -9.71
CA GLU A 6 3.52 3.39 -10.06
C GLU A 6 4.52 3.77 -8.96
N VAL A 7 4.39 4.97 -8.39
CA VAL A 7 5.21 5.42 -7.25
C VAL A 7 5.01 4.49 -6.04
N LEU A 8 3.76 4.25 -5.65
CA LEU A 8 3.44 3.37 -4.51
C LEU A 8 3.90 1.93 -4.76
N SER A 9 3.74 1.42 -5.99
CA SER A 9 4.21 0.08 -6.38
C SER A 9 5.74 -0.02 -6.29
N SER A 10 6.45 1.04 -6.68
CA SER A 10 7.92 1.08 -6.55
C SER A 10 8.36 1.13 -5.09
N LEU A 11 7.70 1.94 -4.26
CA LEU A 11 7.98 2.02 -2.81
C LEU A 11 7.72 0.68 -2.12
N LEU A 12 6.65 -0.01 -2.50
CA LEU A 12 6.34 -1.34 -1.97
C LEU A 12 7.42 -2.37 -2.29
N LYS A 13 8.06 -2.31 -3.46
CA LYS A 13 9.16 -3.21 -3.81
C LYS A 13 10.44 -2.94 -3.01
N ASP A 14 10.62 -1.72 -2.54
CA ASP A 14 11.77 -1.33 -1.70
C ASP A 14 11.52 -1.66 -0.23
N LEU A 15 10.26 -1.48 0.22
CA LEU A 15 9.84 -1.75 1.60
C LEU A 15 9.60 -3.23 1.89
N LEU A 16 9.09 -4.01 0.92
CA LEU A 16 8.80 -5.43 1.08
C LEU A 16 9.97 -6.28 0.54
N PRO A 17 10.37 -7.37 1.21
CA PRO A 17 11.42 -8.26 0.73
C PRO A 17 11.01 -8.91 -0.59
N ALA A 18 12.00 -9.23 -1.41
CA ALA A 18 11.77 -9.77 -2.75
C ALA A 18 10.98 -11.10 -2.79
N ASP A 19 10.99 -11.86 -1.69
CA ASP A 19 10.26 -13.13 -1.55
C ASP A 19 8.81 -12.94 -1.03
N SER A 20 8.35 -11.69 -0.95
CA SER A 20 7.01 -11.35 -0.44
C SER A 20 5.93 -11.60 -1.48
N ASN A 21 4.92 -12.39 -1.12
CA ASN A 21 3.68 -12.43 -1.88
C ASN A 21 2.73 -11.33 -1.40
N TYR A 22 2.45 -10.38 -2.29
CA TYR A 22 1.48 -9.32 -2.03
C TYR A 22 0.73 -8.94 -3.31
N VAL A 23 -0.48 -8.40 -3.14
CA VAL A 23 -1.30 -7.86 -4.21
C VAL A 23 -1.60 -6.40 -3.91
N PHE A 24 -1.15 -5.50 -4.78
CA PHE A 24 -1.45 -4.08 -4.67
C PHE A 24 -2.32 -3.62 -5.84
N LYS A 25 -3.53 -3.13 -5.55
CA LYS A 25 -4.51 -2.72 -6.56
C LYS A 25 -5.21 -1.42 -6.19
N GLN A 26 -5.52 -0.61 -7.19
CA GLN A 26 -6.46 0.49 -7.05
C GLN A 26 -7.88 -0.07 -7.04
N ILE A 27 -8.65 0.25 -5.99
CA ILE A 27 -10.03 -0.22 -5.83
C ILE A 27 -11.05 0.85 -6.18
N ARG A 28 -10.69 2.13 -6.02
CA ARG A 28 -11.58 3.25 -6.36
C ARG A 28 -10.78 4.50 -6.64
N GLU A 29 -11.30 5.35 -7.51
CA GLU A 29 -10.82 6.71 -7.70
C GLU A 29 -12.03 7.65 -7.78
N THR A 30 -11.96 8.76 -7.08
CA THR A 30 -12.89 9.88 -7.15
C THR A 30 -12.13 11.15 -7.55
N ASP A 31 -12.81 12.29 -7.66
CA ASP A 31 -12.16 13.57 -7.90
C ASP A 31 -11.26 14.03 -6.74
N GLU A 32 -11.52 13.57 -5.52
CA GLU A 32 -10.83 14.00 -4.29
C GLU A 32 -9.84 12.97 -3.75
N GLU A 33 -10.10 11.67 -3.96
CA GLU A 33 -9.31 10.59 -3.37
C GLU A 33 -9.06 9.43 -4.33
N ILE A 34 -7.96 8.72 -4.11
CA ILE A 34 -7.65 7.44 -4.73
C ILE A 34 -7.50 6.39 -3.63
N LYS A 35 -8.30 5.33 -3.72
CA LYS A 35 -8.30 4.23 -2.76
C LYS A 35 -7.56 3.03 -3.33
N PHE A 36 -6.61 2.52 -2.57
CA PHE A 36 -5.82 1.35 -2.88
C PHE A 36 -6.00 0.28 -1.82
N ILE A 37 -5.83 -0.97 -2.23
CA ILE A 37 -5.79 -2.13 -1.35
C ILE A 37 -4.46 -2.84 -1.52
N LEU A 38 -3.83 -3.14 -0.39
CA LEU A 38 -2.63 -3.95 -0.28
C LEU A 38 -3.00 -5.23 0.47
N VAL A 39 -3.04 -6.35 -0.22
CA VAL A 39 -3.23 -7.67 0.37
C VAL A 39 -1.86 -8.30 0.56
N ILE A 40 -1.51 -8.68 1.79
CA ILE A 40 -0.26 -9.39 2.11
C ILE A 40 -0.56 -10.77 2.70
N ASP A 41 0.39 -11.69 2.56
CA ASP A 41 0.34 -13.02 3.19
C ASP A 41 0.49 -12.93 4.72
N GLU A 42 -0.14 -13.83 5.48
CA GLU A 42 0.02 -13.88 6.95
C GLU A 42 1.49 -14.06 7.38
N LYS A 43 2.29 -14.78 6.58
CA LYS A 43 3.73 -14.93 6.84
C LYS A 43 4.47 -13.59 6.79
N LEU A 44 4.00 -12.65 5.96
CA LEU A 44 4.54 -11.30 5.89
C LEU A 44 4.17 -10.48 7.11
N GLU A 45 2.93 -10.60 7.59
CA GLU A 45 2.51 -9.96 8.85
C GLU A 45 3.41 -10.39 10.01
N ASN A 46 3.70 -11.69 10.11
CA ASN A 46 4.48 -12.25 11.21
C ASN A 46 5.99 -11.99 11.11
N ASN A 47 6.55 -11.85 9.89
CA ASN A 47 7.98 -11.56 9.69
C ASN A 47 8.29 -10.06 9.71
N PHE A 48 7.35 -9.21 9.30
CA PHE A 48 7.51 -7.77 9.45
C PHE A 48 7.32 -7.39 10.91
N SER A 49 8.41 -6.98 11.56
CA SER A 49 8.35 -6.22 12.82
C SER A 49 7.54 -4.91 12.74
N TYR A 50 6.98 -4.60 11.57
CA TYR A 50 6.07 -3.49 11.31
C TYR A 50 4.65 -4.06 11.13
N LYS A 51 3.82 -3.93 12.17
CA LYS A 51 2.39 -4.28 12.14
C LYS A 51 1.71 -3.68 10.89
N LYS A 52 0.71 -4.36 10.31
CA LYS A 52 -0.10 -3.96 9.12
C LYS A 52 -0.32 -2.45 8.99
N THR A 53 -0.67 -1.81 10.11
CA THR A 53 -0.95 -0.39 10.22
C THR A 53 0.22 0.47 9.75
N THR A 54 1.46 0.08 10.07
CA THR A 54 2.64 0.90 9.84
C THR A 54 2.99 1.05 8.36
N ILE A 55 2.80 0.01 7.54
CA ILE A 55 3.13 0.10 6.09
C ILE A 55 2.10 0.97 5.38
N ALA A 56 0.81 0.76 5.67
CA ALA A 56 -0.27 1.56 5.10
C ALA A 56 -0.12 3.04 5.49
N GLU A 57 0.14 3.30 6.79
CA GLU A 57 0.33 4.65 7.31
C GLU A 57 1.57 5.31 6.72
N LEU A 58 2.68 4.59 6.60
CA LEU A 58 3.93 5.13 6.05
C LEU A 58 3.76 5.49 4.56
N LEU A 59 3.18 4.59 3.77
CA LEU A 59 2.90 4.86 2.35
C LEU A 59 1.90 6.01 2.17
N THR A 60 0.83 6.01 2.98
CA THR A 60 -0.18 7.08 2.96
C THR A 60 0.42 8.41 3.39
N SER A 61 1.33 8.41 4.37
CA SER A 61 2.02 9.61 4.83
C SER A 61 2.99 10.15 3.79
N ILE A 62 3.75 9.29 3.10
CA ILE A 62 4.70 9.72 2.05
C ILE A 62 3.94 10.34 0.88
N ILE A 63 2.85 9.72 0.45
CA ILE A 63 2.13 10.13 -0.75
C ILE A 63 1.18 11.32 -0.51
N ASN A 64 0.74 11.52 0.73
CA ASN A 64 -0.09 12.66 1.14
C ASN A 64 0.72 13.77 1.84
N ASP A 65 2.05 13.68 1.84
CA ASP A 65 2.90 14.73 2.37
C ASP A 65 2.60 16.07 1.68
N GLU A 66 2.76 17.19 2.38
CA GLU A 66 2.46 18.53 1.83
C GLU A 66 3.34 18.89 0.63
N GLN A 67 4.49 18.22 0.45
CA GLN A 67 5.36 18.36 -0.72
C GLN A 67 4.96 17.42 -1.88
N SER A 68 3.93 16.61 -1.71
CA SER A 68 3.50 15.64 -2.71
C SER A 68 2.95 16.34 -3.96
N VAL A 69 3.35 15.82 -5.13
CA VAL A 69 2.88 16.31 -6.44
C VAL A 69 1.44 15.89 -6.77
N PHE A 70 0.80 15.12 -5.89
CA PHE A 70 -0.53 14.59 -6.10
C PHE A 70 -1.60 15.50 -5.50
N THR A 71 -2.57 15.90 -6.32
CA THR A 71 -3.72 16.71 -5.89
C THR A 71 -4.79 15.90 -5.15
N LYS A 72 -4.87 14.59 -5.43
CA LYS A 72 -5.81 13.66 -4.79
C LYS A 72 -5.15 13.02 -3.57
N LYS A 73 -5.93 12.81 -2.51
CA LYS A 73 -5.45 12.06 -1.34
C LYS A 73 -5.44 10.57 -1.63
N ALA A 74 -4.36 9.89 -1.31
CA ALA A 74 -4.33 8.43 -1.32
C ALA A 74 -4.89 7.89 0.00
N ASN A 75 -5.65 6.81 -0.10
CA ASN A 75 -6.04 6.01 1.05
C ASN A 75 -5.64 4.56 0.76
N ILE A 76 -4.83 3.96 1.62
CA ILE A 76 -4.30 2.61 1.44
C ILE A 76 -4.84 1.73 2.57
N GLU A 77 -5.64 0.74 2.21
CA GLU A 77 -6.10 -0.31 3.14
C GLU A 77 -5.18 -1.52 3.04
N VAL A 78 -4.85 -2.12 4.19
CA VAL A 78 -4.06 -3.35 4.25
C VAL A 78 -4.93 -4.49 4.75
N GLU A 79 -5.03 -5.53 3.93
CA GLU A 79 -5.69 -6.78 4.30
C GLU A 79 -4.64 -7.90 4.39
N VAL A 80 -4.89 -8.85 5.29
CA VAL A 80 -4.07 -10.07 5.36
C VAL A 80 -4.88 -11.24 4.89
N TYR A 81 -4.28 -11.98 3.97
CA TYR A 81 -4.81 -13.22 3.49
C TYR A 81 -4.19 -14.37 4.31
N ASP A 82 -5.04 -15.05 5.08
CA ASP A 82 -4.65 -16.17 5.94
C ASP A 82 -4.53 -17.50 5.18
N GLY A 83 -5.05 -17.59 3.96
CA GLY A 83 -4.97 -18.82 3.14
C GLY A 83 -5.65 -20.05 3.76
N SER A 84 -6.43 -19.89 4.84
CA SER A 84 -7.22 -20.97 5.44
C SER A 84 -8.47 -21.25 4.60
N GLU A 85 -8.31 -22.17 3.64
CA GLU A 85 -9.37 -23.05 3.14
C GLU A 85 -9.21 -24.47 3.73
#